data_AF-A0A351G0A9-F1
#
_entry.id   AF-A0A351G0A9-F1
#
_cell.length_a   1.000
_cell.length_b   1.000
_cell.length_c   1.000
_cell.angle_alpha   90.00
_cell.angle_beta   90.00
_cell.angle_gamma   90.00
#
_symmetry.space_group_name_H-M   'P 1'
#
loop_
_entity.id
_entity.type
_entity.pdbx_description
1 polymer ?
#
loop_
_entity_poly.entity_id
_entity_poly.type
_entity_poly.pdbx_seq_one_letter_code
_entity_poly.pdbx_strand_id
1 'polypeptide(L)'
;MMSQRVEKYLTDFVSCEQAAAHDWHIAIQNIASFQEASEDECRQVIDALLAREIPSHARAQAMIELLLQSFVQRALASQVIVVDDERITRFYRHLGAFSRSRAFLLRLLTLVHSPPSLALFCDLLIDDPPVDSVAASLGFVTLFQSKNVSVDCLFPRLFAALQHLTVAGLVIDLANYLVRTQQVIVHPGQQNKEMLINLLGQVSQRLDHFEETAEVASEEAKKNQKKISESVSLTVSLCDAVALMGDKNAIPKLNQALELKHRRIRTEAAAALARLGDDHGKEILIAMAQEPVARLRVLAYAAELGIANEI
;
A
#
# COMPACT_ATOMS: atom_id res chain seq x y z
N MET A 1 15.73 4.78 -34.94
CA MET A 1 15.56 6.25 -35.00
C MET A 1 14.52 6.59 -33.95
N MET A 2 14.75 7.58 -33.09
CA MET A 2 13.81 7.92 -32.03
C MET A 2 12.58 8.60 -32.62
N SER A 3 11.40 8.36 -32.04
CA SER A 3 10.17 9.03 -32.53
C SER A 3 10.18 10.52 -32.16
N GLN A 4 9.52 11.35 -32.98
CA GLN A 4 9.40 12.79 -32.72
C GLN A 4 8.79 13.07 -31.34
N ARG A 5 7.85 12.23 -30.87
CA ARG A 5 7.24 12.35 -29.54
C ARG A 5 8.28 12.14 -28.45
N VAL A 6 9.12 11.12 -28.58
CA VAL A 6 10.18 10.82 -27.60
C VAL A 6 11.25 11.90 -27.62
N GLU A 7 11.69 12.35 -28.79
CA GLU A 7 12.68 13.43 -28.93
C GLU A 7 12.19 14.75 -28.30
N LYS A 8 10.92 15.09 -28.54
CA LYS A 8 10.29 16.28 -27.95
C LYS A 8 10.23 16.18 -26.43
N TYR A 9 9.77 15.04 -25.89
CA TYR A 9 9.75 14.82 -24.44
C TYR A 9 11.12 14.97 -23.80
N LEU A 10 12.16 14.39 -24.40
CA LEU A 10 13.52 14.46 -23.85
C LEU A 10 14.11 15.86 -23.93
N THR A 11 13.82 16.59 -24.99
CA THR A 11 14.22 18.01 -25.12
C THR A 11 13.59 18.81 -23.99
N ASP A 12 12.28 18.69 -23.80
CA ASP A 12 11.55 19.38 -22.74
C ASP A 12 12.06 18.97 -21.35
N PHE A 13 12.34 17.68 -21.15
CA PHE A 13 12.87 17.12 -19.89
C PHE A 13 14.24 17.71 -19.52
N VAL A 14 15.16 17.83 -20.49
CA VAL A 14 16.50 18.40 -20.23
C VAL A 14 16.41 19.90 -19.93
N SER A 15 15.51 20.65 -20.57
CA SER A 15 15.38 22.10 -20.36
C SER A 15 14.38 22.51 -19.27
N CYS A 16 13.67 21.57 -18.64
CA CYS A 16 12.48 21.91 -17.85
C CYS A 16 12.75 22.79 -16.63
N GLU A 17 13.94 22.73 -16.03
CA GLU A 17 14.31 23.60 -14.90
C GLU A 17 14.23 25.09 -15.27
N GLN A 18 14.72 25.44 -16.46
CA GLN A 18 14.87 26.82 -16.92
C GLN A 18 13.71 27.28 -17.82
N ALA A 19 12.79 26.37 -18.17
CA ALA A 19 11.67 26.66 -19.05
C ALA A 19 10.80 27.82 -18.50
N ALA A 20 10.38 28.71 -19.39
CA ALA A 20 9.38 29.73 -19.03
C ALA A 20 8.05 29.07 -18.66
N ALA A 21 7.19 29.79 -17.92
CA ALA A 21 5.92 29.24 -17.44
C ALA A 21 5.01 28.73 -18.59
N HIS A 22 5.03 29.41 -19.73
CA HIS A 22 4.29 29.02 -20.93
C HIS A 22 4.82 27.70 -21.53
N ASP A 23 6.13 27.60 -21.72
CA ASP A 23 6.78 26.41 -22.29
C ASP A 23 6.64 25.20 -21.37
N TRP A 24 6.72 25.42 -20.06
CA TRP A 24 6.44 24.38 -19.05
C TRP A 24 5.02 23.84 -19.17
N HIS A 25 4.02 24.72 -19.34
CA HIS A 25 2.63 24.30 -19.49
C HIS A 25 2.43 23.44 -20.75
N ILE A 26 3.03 23.85 -21.87
CA ILE A 26 3.00 23.09 -23.12
C ILE A 26 3.68 21.73 -22.96
N ALA A 27 4.88 21.69 -22.34
CA ALA A 27 5.61 20.45 -22.09
C ALA A 27 4.75 19.45 -21.30
N ILE A 28 4.08 19.91 -20.24
CA ILE A 28 3.20 19.08 -19.42
C ILE A 28 2.00 18.55 -20.19
N GLN A 29 1.36 19.39 -21.01
CA GLN A 29 0.25 18.96 -21.86
C GLN A 29 0.67 17.90 -22.88
N ASN A 30 1.87 18.04 -23.46
CA ASN A 30 2.39 17.10 -24.44
C ASN A 30 2.62 15.70 -23.86
N ILE A 31 2.90 15.58 -22.56
CA ILE A 31 3.09 14.27 -21.91
C ILE A 31 1.84 13.41 -22.00
N ALA A 32 0.64 14.01 -21.98
CA ALA A 32 -0.62 13.28 -22.11
C ALA A 32 -0.73 12.50 -23.43
N SER A 33 -0.01 12.92 -24.48
CA SER A 33 0.04 12.19 -25.75
C SER A 33 0.58 10.76 -25.62
N PHE A 34 1.35 10.45 -24.56
CA PHE A 34 1.82 9.08 -24.29
C PHE A 34 0.69 8.11 -23.93
N GLN A 35 -0.53 8.59 -23.66
CA GLN A 35 -1.71 7.73 -23.53
C GLN A 35 -2.02 6.98 -24.84
N GLU A 36 -1.66 7.58 -25.99
CA GLU A 36 -1.87 7.04 -27.34
C GLU A 36 -0.53 6.63 -27.98
N ALA A 37 0.54 6.47 -27.19
CA ALA A 37 1.84 6.05 -27.71
C ALA A 37 1.85 4.57 -28.09
N SER A 38 2.63 4.26 -29.13
CA SER A 38 2.96 2.88 -29.48
C SER A 38 3.82 2.24 -28.40
N GLU A 39 3.86 0.90 -28.38
CA GLU A 39 4.72 0.18 -27.43
C GLU A 39 6.19 0.54 -27.57
N ASP A 40 6.64 0.69 -28.82
CA ASP A 40 8.01 1.07 -29.13
C ASP A 40 8.35 2.46 -28.58
N GLU A 41 7.47 3.45 -28.71
CA GLU A 41 7.69 4.80 -28.17
C GLU A 41 7.79 4.82 -26.64
N CYS A 42 6.95 4.04 -25.95
CA CYS A 42 7.02 3.93 -24.50
C CYS A 42 8.31 3.24 -24.03
N ARG A 43 8.76 2.21 -24.75
CA ARG A 43 10.07 1.56 -24.46
C ARG A 43 11.22 2.52 -24.73
N GLN A 44 11.20 3.23 -25.86
CA GLN A 44 12.22 4.21 -26.23
C GLN A 44 12.39 5.32 -25.19
N VAL A 45 11.29 5.90 -24.68
CA VAL A 45 11.40 6.98 -23.68
C VAL A 45 11.96 6.45 -22.35
N ILE A 46 11.59 5.24 -21.92
CA ILE A 46 12.15 4.63 -20.72
C ILE A 46 13.64 4.32 -20.89
N ASP A 47 14.03 3.73 -22.01
CA ASP A 47 15.45 3.43 -22.31
C ASP A 47 16.27 4.72 -22.37
N ALA A 48 15.71 5.79 -22.94
CA ALA A 48 16.34 7.10 -22.96
C ALA A 48 16.50 7.70 -21.56
N LEU A 49 15.49 7.61 -20.69
CA LEU A 49 15.59 8.09 -19.32
C LEU A 49 16.57 7.25 -18.47
N LEU A 50 16.62 5.94 -18.71
CA LEU A 50 17.60 5.03 -18.07
C LEU A 50 19.04 5.36 -18.46
N ALA A 51 19.28 5.88 -19.66
CA ALA A 51 20.59 6.27 -20.14
C ALA A 51 21.04 7.66 -19.63
N ARG A 52 20.29 8.30 -18.72
CA ARG A 52 20.52 9.65 -18.24
C ARG A 52 20.42 9.72 -16.71
N GLU A 53 21.14 10.65 -16.11
CA GLU A 53 20.89 11.01 -14.72
C GLU A 53 19.55 11.74 -14.61
N ILE A 54 18.76 11.39 -13.59
CA ILE A 54 17.47 12.03 -13.33
C ILE A 54 17.69 13.24 -12.41
N PRO A 55 17.43 14.47 -12.87
CA PRO A 55 17.57 15.65 -12.01
C PRO A 55 16.63 15.59 -10.81
N SER A 56 17.09 16.06 -9.65
CA SER A 56 16.34 16.02 -8.39
C SER A 56 15.31 17.17 -8.25
N HIS A 57 15.36 18.19 -9.11
CA HIS A 57 14.46 19.34 -9.02
C HIS A 57 13.01 18.96 -9.36
N ALA A 58 12.05 19.70 -8.77
CA ALA A 58 10.63 19.36 -8.80
C ALA A 58 10.05 19.16 -10.21
N ARG A 59 10.48 19.97 -11.20
CA ARG A 59 9.97 19.86 -12.58
C ARG A 59 10.33 18.55 -13.28
N ALA A 60 11.56 18.05 -13.14
CA ALA A 60 11.95 16.76 -13.73
C ALA A 60 11.18 15.61 -13.07
N GLN A 61 11.05 15.64 -11.74
CA GLN A 61 10.27 14.65 -10.99
C GLN A 61 8.80 14.64 -11.44
N ALA A 62 8.20 15.82 -11.62
CA ALA A 62 6.83 15.97 -12.09
C ALA A 62 6.63 15.44 -13.52
N MET A 63 7.60 15.67 -14.43
CA MET A 63 7.52 15.14 -15.80
C MET A 63 7.54 13.60 -15.81
N ILE A 64 8.42 12.98 -15.02
CA ILE A 64 8.47 11.52 -14.89
C ILE A 64 7.16 10.99 -14.30
N GLU A 65 6.66 11.63 -13.25
CA GLU A 65 5.39 11.26 -12.63
C GLU A 65 4.24 11.26 -13.65
N LEU A 66 4.10 12.35 -14.42
CA LEU A 66 3.06 12.48 -15.44
C LEU A 66 3.23 11.51 -16.61
N LEU A 67 4.47 11.19 -16.98
CA LEU A 67 4.75 10.17 -17.99
C LEU A 67 4.25 8.80 -17.52
N LEU A 68 4.62 8.40 -16.31
CA LEU A 68 4.19 7.11 -15.76
C LEU A 68 2.68 7.07 -15.49
N GLN A 69 2.08 8.19 -15.09
CA GLN A 69 0.61 8.32 -15.01
C GLN A 69 -0.03 8.07 -16.38
N SER A 70 0.53 8.65 -17.45
CA SER A 70 0.04 8.42 -18.82
C SER A 70 0.14 6.96 -19.24
N PHE A 71 1.21 6.26 -18.83
CA PHE A 71 1.33 4.81 -19.04
C PHE A 71 0.28 4.01 -18.28
N VAL A 72 0.00 4.38 -17.02
CA VAL A 72 -1.06 3.76 -16.22
C VAL A 72 -2.44 3.96 -16.87
N GLN A 73 -2.75 5.18 -17.33
CA GLN A 73 -4.03 5.46 -18.02
C GLN A 73 -4.17 4.66 -19.31
N ARG A 74 -3.09 4.59 -20.09
CA ARG A 74 -3.04 3.76 -21.29
C ARG A 74 -3.25 2.28 -20.99
N ALA A 75 -2.57 1.75 -19.97
CA ALA A 75 -2.70 0.35 -19.57
C ALA A 75 -4.12 0.04 -19.09
N LEU A 76 -4.76 0.96 -18.36
CA LEU A 76 -6.18 0.82 -17.97
C LEU A 76 -7.11 0.74 -19.18
N ALA A 77 -6.90 1.59 -20.19
CA ALA A 77 -7.74 1.63 -21.39
C ALA A 77 -7.55 0.40 -22.31
N SER A 78 -6.32 -0.09 -22.43
CA SER A 78 -5.96 -1.16 -23.37
C SER A 78 -5.81 -2.55 -22.75
N GLN A 79 -5.71 -2.65 -21.43
CA GLN A 79 -5.36 -3.87 -20.68
C GLN A 79 -4.01 -4.49 -21.08
N VAL A 80 -3.11 -3.69 -21.67
CA VAL A 80 -1.77 -4.11 -22.09
C VAL A 80 -0.72 -3.26 -21.38
N ILE A 81 0.22 -3.92 -20.70
CA ILE A 81 1.44 -3.27 -20.20
C ILE A 81 2.38 -3.05 -21.38
N VAL A 82 2.78 -1.80 -21.52
CA VAL A 82 3.51 -1.29 -22.68
C VAL A 82 5.03 -1.43 -22.50
N VAL A 83 5.47 -1.56 -21.25
CA VAL A 83 6.87 -1.63 -20.82
C VAL A 83 7.09 -2.95 -20.09
N ASP A 84 8.00 -3.78 -20.57
CA ASP A 84 8.29 -5.09 -19.97
C ASP A 84 8.85 -4.99 -18.53
N ASP A 85 8.73 -6.11 -17.83
CA ASP A 85 9.14 -6.28 -16.44
C ASP A 85 10.63 -5.92 -16.19
N GLU A 86 11.53 -6.17 -17.16
CA GLU A 86 12.95 -5.84 -17.03
C GLU A 86 13.15 -4.31 -16.99
N ARG A 87 12.55 -3.59 -17.94
CA ARG A 87 12.59 -2.13 -17.98
C ARG A 87 11.93 -1.50 -16.75
N ILE A 88 10.79 -2.04 -16.31
CA ILE A 88 10.12 -1.58 -15.08
C ILE A 88 11.08 -1.72 -13.89
N THR A 89 11.70 -2.87 -13.72
CA THR A 89 12.64 -3.16 -12.62
C THR A 89 13.84 -2.21 -12.64
N ARG A 90 14.46 -2.04 -13.81
CA ARG A 90 15.63 -1.15 -13.97
C ARG A 90 15.25 0.30 -13.68
N PHE A 91 14.13 0.77 -14.20
CA PHE A 91 13.69 2.14 -14.01
C PHE A 91 13.26 2.41 -12.57
N TYR A 92 12.62 1.45 -11.91
CA TYR A 92 12.28 1.50 -10.49
C TYR A 92 13.51 1.75 -9.61
N ARG A 93 14.59 1.01 -9.85
CA ARG A 93 15.87 1.18 -9.13
C ARG A 93 16.56 2.49 -9.51
N HIS A 94 16.53 2.87 -10.78
CA HIS A 94 17.15 4.10 -11.31
C HIS A 94 16.55 5.38 -10.71
N LEU A 95 15.24 5.39 -10.43
CA LEU A 95 14.56 6.51 -9.79
C LEU A 95 15.01 6.75 -8.33
N GLY A 96 15.59 5.74 -7.67
CA GLY A 96 16.04 5.80 -6.28
C GLY A 96 14.90 5.73 -5.26
N ALA A 97 15.26 5.38 -4.01
CA ALA A 97 14.30 5.07 -2.93
C ALA A 97 13.27 6.17 -2.65
N PHE A 98 13.68 7.44 -2.73
CA PHE A 98 12.85 8.58 -2.37
C PHE A 98 11.90 9.05 -3.47
N SER A 99 11.99 8.48 -4.68
CA SER A 99 11.11 8.88 -5.77
C SER A 99 9.70 8.32 -5.57
N ARG A 100 8.73 9.24 -5.50
CA ARG A 100 7.30 8.88 -5.47
C ARG A 100 6.84 8.23 -6.77
N SER A 101 7.55 8.48 -7.87
CA SER A 101 7.21 7.96 -9.21
C SER A 101 7.30 6.43 -9.28
N ARG A 102 8.09 5.80 -8.40
CA ARG A 102 8.18 4.34 -8.23
C ARG A 102 6.83 3.67 -7.98
N ALA A 103 5.91 4.37 -7.33
CA ALA A 103 4.58 3.87 -7.02
C ALA A 103 3.75 3.56 -8.29
N PHE A 104 3.94 4.34 -9.36
CA PHE A 104 3.24 4.12 -10.64
C PHE A 104 3.76 2.88 -11.36
N LEU A 105 5.06 2.58 -11.23
CA LEU A 105 5.64 1.35 -11.77
C LEU A 105 5.09 0.11 -11.07
N LEU A 106 4.95 0.14 -9.74
CA LEU A 106 4.30 -0.93 -8.99
C LEU A 106 2.84 -1.11 -9.42
N ARG A 107 2.13 0.00 -9.65
CA ARG A 107 0.75 -0.05 -10.16
C ARG A 107 0.66 -0.66 -11.56
N LEU A 108 1.62 -0.38 -12.45
CA LEU A 108 1.66 -1.01 -13.77
C LEU A 108 1.76 -2.54 -13.64
N LEU A 109 2.62 -3.05 -12.76
CA LEU A 109 2.79 -4.50 -12.55
C LEU A 109 1.51 -5.20 -12.08
N THR A 110 0.69 -4.51 -11.28
CA THR A 110 -0.54 -5.09 -10.72
C THR A 110 -1.76 -4.93 -11.64
N LEU A 111 -1.70 -4.08 -12.67
CA LEU A 111 -2.83 -3.84 -13.59
C LEU A 111 -3.19 -5.04 -14.46
N VAL A 112 -2.19 -5.74 -15.00
CA VAL A 112 -2.44 -6.84 -15.96
C VAL A 112 -2.68 -8.18 -15.26
N HIS A 113 -2.44 -8.25 -13.94
CA HIS A 113 -2.60 -9.47 -13.14
C HIS A 113 -1.85 -10.69 -13.71
N SER A 114 -0.76 -10.47 -14.45
CA SER A 114 0.07 -11.55 -14.99
C SER A 114 0.90 -12.20 -13.87
N PRO A 115 1.09 -13.54 -13.87
CA PRO A 115 1.92 -14.18 -12.84
C PRO A 115 3.36 -13.63 -12.74
N PRO A 116 4.09 -13.36 -13.84
CA PRO A 116 5.43 -12.76 -13.77
C PRO A 116 5.41 -11.35 -13.16
N SER A 117 4.48 -10.49 -13.58
CA SER A 117 4.43 -9.10 -13.09
C SER A 117 3.99 -9.04 -11.62
N LEU A 118 3.09 -9.92 -11.17
CA LEU A 118 2.71 -10.04 -9.75
C LEU A 118 3.87 -10.57 -8.90
N ALA A 119 4.63 -11.54 -9.40
CA ALA A 119 5.82 -12.02 -8.71
C ALA A 119 6.89 -10.91 -8.57
N LEU A 120 7.11 -10.15 -9.65
CA LEU A 120 8.02 -8.99 -9.62
C LEU A 120 7.52 -7.89 -8.67
N PHE A 121 6.21 -7.64 -8.62
CA PHE A 121 5.62 -6.70 -7.65
C PHE A 121 5.95 -7.12 -6.22
N CYS A 122 5.81 -8.41 -5.88
CA CYS A 122 6.22 -8.91 -4.57
C CYS A 122 7.70 -8.67 -4.31
N ASP A 123 8.57 -9.01 -5.27
CA ASP A 123 10.03 -8.89 -5.11
C ASP A 123 10.47 -7.44 -4.88
N LEU A 124 9.92 -6.49 -5.62
CA LEU A 124 10.25 -5.08 -5.41
C LEU A 124 9.81 -4.58 -4.04
N LEU A 125 8.65 -5.01 -3.53
CA LEU A 125 8.22 -4.64 -2.18
C LEU A 125 9.05 -5.30 -1.08
N ILE A 126 9.56 -6.51 -1.32
CA ILE A 126 10.40 -7.24 -0.35
C ILE A 126 11.81 -6.64 -0.31
N ASP A 127 12.38 -6.33 -1.47
CA ASP A 127 13.78 -5.91 -1.59
C ASP A 127 13.97 -4.39 -1.36
N ASP A 128 13.06 -3.58 -1.91
CA ASP A 128 13.19 -2.13 -1.98
C ASP A 128 11.79 -1.47 -1.95
N PRO A 129 11.10 -1.45 -0.79
CA PRO A 129 9.75 -0.91 -0.69
C PRO A 129 9.72 0.63 -0.88
N PRO A 130 8.56 1.21 -1.25
CA PRO A 130 8.37 2.65 -1.19
C PRO A 130 8.61 3.23 0.21
N VAL A 131 9.11 4.47 0.25
CA VAL A 131 9.51 5.17 1.50
C VAL A 131 8.37 5.48 2.47
N ASP A 132 7.13 5.44 2.02
CA ASP A 132 5.94 5.69 2.83
C ASP A 132 4.74 4.88 2.36
N SER A 133 3.80 4.67 3.29
CA SER A 133 2.59 3.87 3.04
C SER A 133 1.65 4.49 1.99
N VAL A 134 1.66 5.82 1.83
CA VAL A 134 0.82 6.51 0.83
C VAL A 134 1.33 6.19 -0.57
N ALA A 135 2.64 6.30 -0.81
CA ALA A 135 3.27 5.90 -2.05
C ALA A 135 3.09 4.40 -2.32
N ALA A 136 3.26 3.56 -1.30
CA ALA A 136 3.03 2.12 -1.44
C ALA A 136 1.59 1.79 -1.84
N SER A 137 0.60 2.49 -1.27
CA SER A 137 -0.83 2.19 -1.49
C SER A 137 -1.21 2.19 -2.97
N LEU A 138 -0.59 3.05 -3.79
CA LEU A 138 -0.89 3.15 -5.22
C LEU A 138 -0.64 1.84 -5.98
N GLY A 139 0.37 1.06 -5.57
CA GLY A 139 0.65 -0.25 -6.15
C GLY A 139 -0.42 -1.30 -5.81
N PHE A 140 -1.10 -1.14 -4.67
CA PHE A 140 -2.14 -2.06 -4.18
C PHE A 140 -3.55 -1.71 -4.68
N VAL A 141 -3.81 -0.46 -5.09
CA VAL A 141 -5.16 0.02 -5.48
C VAL A 141 -5.85 -0.92 -6.47
N THR A 142 -5.14 -1.40 -7.47
CA THR A 142 -5.67 -2.29 -8.52
C THR A 142 -6.01 -3.68 -7.99
N LEU A 143 -5.24 -4.19 -7.02
CA LEU A 143 -5.52 -5.45 -6.33
C LEU A 143 -6.80 -5.34 -5.50
N PHE A 144 -7.04 -4.22 -4.83
CA PHE A 144 -8.29 -3.95 -4.10
C PHE A 144 -9.51 -3.68 -5.00
N GLN A 145 -9.29 -3.35 -6.27
CA GLN A 145 -10.38 -3.10 -7.23
C GLN A 145 -10.73 -4.34 -8.05
N SER A 146 -9.83 -5.32 -8.13
CA SER A 146 -10.01 -6.54 -8.91
C SER A 146 -10.84 -7.58 -8.17
N LYS A 147 -11.72 -8.26 -8.92
CA LYS A 147 -12.56 -9.35 -8.40
C LYS A 147 -11.91 -10.73 -8.53
N ASN A 148 -10.86 -10.84 -9.33
CA ASN A 148 -10.19 -12.10 -9.65
C ASN A 148 -8.69 -11.94 -9.47
N VAL A 149 -8.26 -11.65 -8.24
CA VAL A 149 -6.84 -11.56 -7.92
C VAL A 149 -6.23 -12.97 -7.91
N SER A 150 -5.13 -13.17 -8.64
CA SER A 150 -4.36 -14.42 -8.63
C SER A 150 -3.62 -14.59 -7.30
N VAL A 151 -4.32 -15.09 -6.28
CA VAL A 151 -3.82 -15.19 -4.90
C VAL A 151 -2.54 -16.00 -4.80
N ASP A 152 -2.42 -17.11 -5.53
CA ASP A 152 -1.23 -17.98 -5.52
C ASP A 152 0.03 -17.29 -6.05
N CYS A 153 -0.11 -16.23 -6.85
CA CYS A 153 1.02 -15.44 -7.33
C CYS A 153 1.53 -14.44 -6.28
N LEU A 154 0.67 -14.08 -5.31
CA LEU A 154 0.97 -13.08 -4.29
C LEU A 154 1.33 -13.73 -2.96
N PHE A 155 0.54 -14.69 -2.48
CA PHE A 155 0.70 -15.30 -1.17
C PHE A 155 1.20 -16.75 -1.28
N PRO A 156 2.09 -17.19 -0.37
CA PRO A 156 2.57 -16.49 0.83
C PRO A 156 3.74 -15.53 0.57
N ARG A 157 4.27 -15.42 -0.66
CA ARG A 157 5.48 -14.63 -1.00
C ARG A 157 5.44 -13.21 -0.44
N LEU A 158 4.33 -12.52 -0.62
CA LEU A 158 4.13 -11.13 -0.22
C LEU A 158 4.25 -10.92 1.31
N PHE A 159 4.08 -11.96 2.14
CA PHE A 159 4.31 -11.85 3.58
C PHE A 159 5.78 -11.61 3.95
N ALA A 160 6.73 -11.91 3.07
CA ALA A 160 8.13 -11.52 3.31
C ALA A 160 8.29 -9.98 3.38
N ALA A 161 7.38 -9.20 2.79
CA ALA A 161 7.39 -7.75 2.87
C ALA A 161 6.91 -7.20 4.23
N LEU A 162 6.40 -8.04 5.14
CA LEU A 162 5.98 -7.61 6.49
C LEU A 162 7.14 -7.09 7.36
N GLN A 163 8.39 -7.38 6.97
CA GLN A 163 9.57 -6.77 7.60
C GLN A 163 9.63 -5.24 7.40
N HIS A 164 8.91 -4.71 6.40
CA HIS A 164 8.90 -3.31 6.02
C HIS A 164 7.60 -2.64 6.47
N LEU A 165 7.71 -1.79 7.49
CA LEU A 165 6.55 -1.15 8.12
C LEU A 165 5.69 -0.32 7.16
N THR A 166 6.31 0.27 6.12
CA THR A 166 5.62 1.10 5.12
C THR A 166 4.61 0.32 4.26
N VAL A 167 4.78 -1.00 4.14
CA VAL A 167 3.92 -1.87 3.31
C VAL A 167 3.19 -2.93 4.12
N ALA A 168 3.64 -3.24 5.34
CA ALA A 168 3.12 -4.33 6.13
C ALA A 168 1.60 -4.25 6.35
N GLY A 169 1.06 -3.07 6.68
CA GLY A 169 -0.38 -2.88 6.83
C GLY A 169 -1.15 -3.21 5.54
N LEU A 170 -0.68 -2.70 4.39
CA LEU A 170 -1.31 -2.94 3.08
C LEU A 170 -1.32 -4.42 2.69
N VAL A 171 -0.26 -5.16 3.01
CA VAL A 171 -0.17 -6.61 2.76
C VAL A 171 -1.22 -7.37 3.57
N ILE A 172 -1.37 -7.03 4.85
CA ILE A 172 -2.39 -7.65 5.72
C ILE A 172 -3.80 -7.23 5.29
N ASP A 173 -4.02 -5.96 4.98
CA ASP A 173 -5.31 -5.45 4.48
C ASP A 173 -5.73 -6.16 3.19
N LEU A 174 -4.79 -6.44 2.28
CA LEU A 174 -5.09 -7.20 1.06
C LEU A 174 -5.54 -8.63 1.40
N ALA A 175 -4.84 -9.32 2.30
CA ALA A 175 -5.21 -10.66 2.74
C ALA A 175 -6.60 -10.69 3.41
N ASN A 176 -6.88 -9.70 4.28
CA ASN A 176 -8.19 -9.53 4.92
C ASN A 176 -9.28 -9.25 3.89
N TYR A 177 -9.01 -8.35 2.96
CA TYR A 177 -9.94 -7.95 1.90
C TYR A 177 -10.36 -9.14 1.04
N LEU A 178 -9.43 -10.01 0.65
CA LEU A 178 -9.73 -11.19 -0.16
C LEU A 178 -10.71 -12.14 0.55
N VAL A 179 -10.61 -12.28 1.88
CA VAL A 179 -11.56 -13.07 2.68
C VAL A 179 -12.91 -12.36 2.80
N ARG A 180 -12.90 -11.08 3.17
CA ARG A 180 -14.13 -10.29 3.38
C ARG A 180 -14.97 -10.14 2.12
N THR A 181 -14.32 -10.07 0.96
CA THR A 181 -14.98 -10.04 -0.35
C THR A 181 -15.27 -11.42 -0.92
N GLN A 182 -15.02 -12.50 -0.15
CA GLN A 182 -15.27 -13.89 -0.52
C GLN A 182 -14.52 -14.34 -1.78
N GLN A 183 -13.42 -13.67 -2.15
CA GLN A 183 -12.52 -14.13 -3.21
C GLN A 183 -11.75 -15.38 -2.77
N VAL A 184 -11.51 -15.52 -1.46
CA VAL A 184 -10.97 -16.74 -0.85
C VAL A 184 -11.76 -17.10 0.41
N ILE A 185 -11.87 -18.40 0.69
CA ILE A 185 -12.54 -18.90 1.90
C ILE A 185 -11.56 -18.92 3.08
N VAL A 186 -10.32 -19.35 2.83
CA VAL A 186 -9.27 -19.44 3.85
C VAL A 186 -8.37 -18.22 3.75
N HIS A 187 -8.12 -17.55 4.88
CA HIS A 187 -7.23 -16.40 4.93
C HIS A 187 -5.83 -16.78 4.41
N PRO A 188 -5.20 -16.00 3.50
CA PRO A 188 -3.88 -16.33 2.96
C PRO A 188 -2.80 -16.53 4.02
N GLY A 189 -2.94 -15.87 5.18
CA GLY A 189 -2.06 -16.00 6.34
C GLY A 189 -2.25 -17.25 7.20
N GLN A 190 -3.18 -18.17 6.86
CA GLN A 190 -3.54 -19.30 7.74
C GLN A 190 -2.34 -20.18 8.11
N GLN A 191 -1.43 -20.44 7.16
CA GLN A 191 -0.22 -21.23 7.40
C GLN A 191 0.82 -20.50 8.26
N ASN A 192 0.75 -19.17 8.31
CA ASN A 192 1.65 -18.31 9.06
C ASN A 192 0.97 -17.64 10.27
N LYS A 193 -0.16 -18.17 10.73
CA LYS A 193 -0.99 -17.56 11.79
C LYS A 193 -0.21 -17.27 13.08
N GLU A 194 0.69 -18.17 13.50
CA GLU A 194 1.51 -17.96 14.71
C GLU A 194 2.46 -16.78 14.55
N MET A 195 3.05 -16.61 13.37
CA MET A 195 3.89 -15.45 13.05
C MET A 195 3.07 -14.16 13.11
N LEU A 196 1.86 -14.14 12.54
CA LEU A 196 0.99 -12.96 12.54
C LEU A 196 0.49 -12.60 13.95
N ILE A 197 0.13 -13.60 14.78
CA ILE A 197 -0.24 -13.40 16.19
C ILE A 197 0.95 -12.82 16.97
N ASN A 198 2.15 -13.35 16.75
CA ASN A 198 3.36 -12.83 17.41
C ASN A 198 3.69 -11.41 16.95
N LEU A 199 3.53 -11.11 15.65
CA LEU A 199 3.72 -9.78 15.11
C LEU A 199 2.75 -8.76 15.73
N LEU A 200 1.47 -9.13 15.91
CA LEU A 200 0.49 -8.30 16.61
C LEU A 200 1.00 -7.92 18.01
N GLY A 201 1.42 -8.91 18.79
CA GLY A 201 1.96 -8.67 20.13
C GLY A 201 3.19 -7.75 20.14
N GLN A 202 4.13 -7.98 19.22
CA GLN A 202 5.35 -7.15 19.12
C GLN A 202 5.04 -5.70 18.75
N VAL A 203 4.14 -5.48 17.80
CA VAL A 203 3.77 -4.11 17.38
C VAL A 203 2.96 -3.41 18.47
N SER A 204 2.05 -4.10 19.15
CA SER A 204 1.33 -3.56 20.30
C SER A 204 2.27 -3.13 21.43
N GLN A 205 3.25 -3.97 21.80
CA GLN A 205 4.23 -3.62 22.83
C GLN A 205 5.08 -2.41 22.45
N ARG A 206 5.45 -2.28 21.17
CA ARG A 206 6.20 -1.09 20.69
C ARG A 206 5.36 0.17 20.79
N LEU A 207 4.07 0.10 20.43
CA LEU A 207 3.15 1.23 20.53
C LEU A 207 2.95 1.69 21.97
N ASP A 208 2.81 0.75 22.91
CA ASP A 208 2.69 1.05 24.34
C ASP A 208 3.91 1.85 24.84
N HIS A 209 5.12 1.42 24.48
CA HIS A 209 6.34 2.13 24.86
C HIS A 209 6.45 3.54 24.26
N PHE A 210 5.90 3.76 23.05
CA PHE A 210 5.82 5.11 22.46
C PHE A 210 4.81 6.02 23.19
N GLU A 211 3.75 5.46 23.76
CA GLU A 211 2.77 6.22 24.56
C GLU A 211 3.34 6.67 25.91
N GLU A 212 4.37 5.99 26.43
CA GLU A 212 5.07 6.32 27.68
C GLU A 212 6.14 7.41 27.53
N THR A 213 6.69 7.57 26.31
CA THR A 213 7.93 8.34 26.06
C THR A 213 7.71 9.67 25.33
N ALA A 214 6.46 10.12 25.19
CA ALA A 214 6.10 11.27 24.36
C ALA A 214 6.58 12.64 24.94
N GLU A 215 7.79 13.08 24.57
CA GLU A 215 8.29 14.44 24.80
C GLU A 215 8.87 15.13 23.55
N VAL A 216 8.59 16.45 23.47
CA VAL A 216 9.08 17.55 22.60
C VAL A 216 9.19 17.33 21.08
N ALA A 217 8.59 18.27 20.33
CA ALA A 217 8.61 18.29 18.87
C ALA A 217 10.03 18.52 18.29
N SER A 218 10.54 17.54 17.57
CA SER A 218 11.78 17.57 16.78
C SER A 218 11.55 16.93 15.39
N GLU A 219 12.52 17.03 14.47
CA GLU A 219 12.46 16.27 13.19
C GLU A 219 12.49 14.75 13.43
N GLU A 220 13.12 14.29 14.51
CA GLU A 220 13.03 12.89 14.96
C GLU A 220 11.61 12.55 15.43
N ALA A 221 10.90 13.49 16.07
CA ALA A 221 9.50 13.31 16.46
C ALA A 221 8.59 13.12 15.23
N LYS A 222 8.83 13.82 14.12
CA LYS A 222 8.08 13.60 12.86
C LYS A 222 8.32 12.21 12.27
N LYS A 223 9.58 11.76 12.23
CA LYS A 223 9.93 10.41 11.77
C LYS A 223 9.31 9.34 12.66
N ASN A 224 9.26 9.58 13.98
CA ASN A 224 8.60 8.70 14.94
C ASN A 224 7.08 8.71 14.78
N GLN A 225 6.47 9.87 14.54
CA GLN A 225 5.03 9.98 14.31
C GLN A 225 4.58 9.16 13.09
N LYS A 226 5.36 9.18 12.01
CA LYS A 226 5.06 8.36 10.82
C LYS A 226 5.14 6.86 11.14
N LYS A 227 6.20 6.42 11.83
CA LYS A 227 6.32 5.02 12.27
C LYS A 227 5.19 4.61 13.20
N ILE A 228 4.76 5.48 14.10
CA ILE A 228 3.61 5.25 14.98
C ILE A 228 2.35 5.07 14.13
N SER A 229 2.09 5.97 13.18
CA SER A 229 0.93 5.87 12.27
C SER A 229 0.91 4.55 11.48
N GLU A 230 2.05 4.16 10.91
CA GLU A 230 2.17 2.89 10.18
C GLU A 230 2.02 1.68 11.10
N SER A 231 2.52 1.74 12.34
CA SER A 231 2.34 0.69 13.36
C SER A 231 0.89 0.58 13.82
N VAL A 232 0.19 1.71 13.98
CA VAL A 232 -1.25 1.74 14.28
C VAL A 232 -2.03 1.06 13.15
N SER A 233 -1.73 1.41 11.90
CA SER A 233 -2.39 0.80 10.73
C SER A 233 -2.15 -0.71 10.68
N LEU A 234 -0.90 -1.15 10.88
CA LEU A 234 -0.53 -2.56 10.92
C LEU A 234 -1.25 -3.29 12.06
N THR A 235 -1.31 -2.71 13.25
CA THR A 235 -2.00 -3.32 14.42
C THR A 235 -3.48 -3.51 14.14
N VAL A 236 -4.15 -2.49 13.57
CA VAL A 236 -5.55 -2.56 13.14
C VAL A 236 -5.77 -3.71 12.16
N SER A 237 -4.90 -3.79 11.14
CA SER A 237 -4.99 -4.83 10.09
C SER A 237 -4.79 -6.23 10.69
N LEU A 238 -3.85 -6.37 11.62
CA LEU A 238 -3.55 -7.64 12.29
C LEU A 238 -4.67 -8.11 13.22
N CYS A 239 -5.34 -7.20 13.94
CA CYS A 239 -6.51 -7.56 14.75
C CYS A 239 -7.59 -8.25 13.90
N ASP A 240 -7.92 -7.69 12.73
CA ASP A 240 -8.89 -8.30 11.83
C ASP A 240 -8.37 -9.62 11.24
N ALA A 241 -7.10 -9.67 10.82
CA ALA A 241 -6.49 -10.87 10.25
C ALA A 241 -6.55 -12.07 11.20
N VAL A 242 -6.16 -11.90 12.47
CA VAL A 242 -6.18 -13.00 13.44
C VAL A 242 -7.60 -13.44 13.78
N ALA A 243 -8.57 -12.52 13.76
CA ALA A 243 -9.98 -12.85 13.96
C ALA A 243 -10.57 -13.60 12.77
N LEU A 244 -10.22 -13.21 11.52
CA LEU A 244 -10.63 -13.91 10.30
C LEU A 244 -10.04 -15.34 10.22
N MET A 245 -8.85 -15.56 10.77
CA MET A 245 -8.23 -16.89 10.87
C MET A 245 -8.88 -17.78 11.96
N GLY A 246 -9.65 -17.19 12.89
CA GLY A 246 -10.44 -17.93 13.89
C GLY A 246 -9.64 -18.62 14.99
N ASP A 247 -8.35 -18.29 15.18
CA ASP A 247 -7.50 -18.95 16.18
C ASP A 247 -7.57 -18.26 17.55
N LYS A 248 -8.16 -18.93 18.53
CA LYS A 248 -8.29 -18.43 19.91
C LYS A 248 -6.95 -18.19 20.62
N ASN A 249 -5.84 -18.73 20.12
CA ASN A 249 -4.51 -18.41 20.62
C ASN A 249 -4.13 -16.92 20.42
N ALA A 250 -4.88 -16.19 19.59
CA ALA A 250 -4.70 -14.75 19.41
C ALA A 250 -5.26 -13.91 20.58
N ILE A 251 -6.16 -14.45 21.40
CA ILE A 251 -6.87 -13.71 22.48
C ILE A 251 -5.89 -12.95 23.40
N PRO A 252 -4.80 -13.54 23.93
CA PRO A 252 -3.86 -12.80 24.77
C PRO A 252 -3.22 -11.59 24.07
N LYS A 253 -2.94 -11.70 22.76
CA LYS A 253 -2.34 -10.60 21.97
C LYS A 253 -3.36 -9.53 21.60
N LEU A 254 -4.62 -9.92 21.38
CA LEU A 254 -5.71 -8.98 21.19
C LEU A 254 -6.01 -8.20 22.47
N ASN A 255 -5.98 -8.86 23.63
CA ASN A 255 -6.08 -8.16 24.93
C ASN A 255 -4.94 -7.15 25.11
N GLN A 256 -3.70 -7.48 24.74
CA GLN A 256 -2.60 -6.49 24.74
C GLN A 256 -2.90 -5.27 23.85
N ALA A 257 -3.48 -5.48 22.66
CA ALA A 257 -3.88 -4.38 21.78
C ALA A 257 -5.06 -3.56 22.34
N LEU A 258 -5.93 -4.17 23.14
CA LEU A 258 -7.10 -3.53 23.76
C LEU A 258 -6.72 -2.52 24.86
N GLU A 259 -5.58 -2.72 25.51
CA GLU A 259 -5.03 -1.84 26.56
C GLU A 259 -4.37 -0.56 26.02
N LEU A 260 -4.03 -0.51 24.72
CA LEU A 260 -3.44 0.68 24.09
C LEU A 260 -4.40 1.88 24.12
N LYS A 261 -3.90 3.10 24.30
CA LYS A 261 -4.77 4.30 24.35
C LYS A 261 -5.41 4.62 23.00
N HIS A 262 -4.81 4.17 21.90
CA HIS A 262 -5.29 4.48 20.56
C HIS A 262 -6.67 3.88 20.25
N ARG A 263 -7.71 4.74 20.23
CA ARG A 263 -9.13 4.36 20.08
C ARG A 263 -9.42 3.39 18.93
N ARG A 264 -8.83 3.65 17.74
CA ARG A 264 -9.02 2.79 16.55
C ARG A 264 -8.58 1.35 16.81
N ILE A 265 -7.45 1.16 17.51
CA ILE A 265 -6.90 -0.16 17.80
C ILE A 265 -7.81 -0.87 18.78
N ARG A 266 -8.21 -0.18 19.85
CA ARG A 266 -9.12 -0.75 20.85
C ARG A 266 -10.43 -1.24 20.24
N THR A 267 -11.04 -0.47 19.32
CA THR A 267 -12.26 -0.90 18.63
C THR A 267 -12.05 -2.17 17.80
N GLU A 268 -10.92 -2.27 17.09
CA GLU A 268 -10.60 -3.45 16.28
C GLU A 268 -10.26 -4.66 17.13
N ALA A 269 -9.51 -4.48 18.22
CA ALA A 269 -9.20 -5.52 19.18
C ALA A 269 -10.47 -6.06 19.84
N ALA A 270 -11.38 -5.18 20.27
CA ALA A 270 -12.67 -5.56 20.86
C ALA A 270 -13.55 -6.35 19.86
N ALA A 271 -13.62 -5.89 18.61
CA ALA A 271 -14.35 -6.60 17.55
C ALA A 271 -13.75 -7.97 17.23
N ALA A 272 -12.43 -8.06 17.16
CA ALA A 272 -11.71 -9.31 16.95
C ALA A 272 -11.94 -10.30 18.09
N LEU A 273 -11.85 -9.85 19.35
CA LEU A 273 -12.15 -10.64 20.55
C LEU A 273 -13.58 -11.16 20.54
N ALA A 274 -14.55 -10.28 20.28
CA ALA A 274 -15.96 -10.67 20.18
C ALA A 274 -16.19 -11.74 19.09
N ARG A 275 -15.53 -11.59 17.93
CA ARG A 275 -15.58 -12.60 16.84
C ARG A 275 -14.99 -13.95 17.26
N LEU A 276 -13.98 -13.95 18.12
CA LEU A 276 -13.39 -15.17 18.69
C LEU A 276 -14.18 -15.73 19.89
N GLY A 277 -15.30 -15.10 20.25
CA GLY A 277 -16.18 -15.52 21.34
C GLY A 277 -15.66 -15.14 22.73
N ASP A 278 -14.93 -14.05 22.84
CA ASP A 278 -14.52 -13.45 24.12
C ASP A 278 -15.55 -12.42 24.59
N ASP A 279 -16.20 -12.70 25.72
CA ASP A 279 -17.28 -11.89 26.26
C ASP A 279 -16.80 -10.49 26.71
N HIS A 280 -15.58 -10.39 27.23
CA HIS A 280 -15.01 -9.12 27.67
C HIS A 280 -14.81 -8.16 26.48
N GLY A 281 -14.26 -8.66 25.38
CA GLY A 281 -14.13 -7.91 24.13
C GLY A 281 -15.48 -7.50 23.55
N LYS A 282 -16.50 -8.37 23.64
CA LYS A 282 -17.87 -8.04 23.24
C LYS A 282 -18.44 -6.89 24.07
N GLU A 283 -18.33 -6.94 25.40
CA GLU A 283 -18.79 -5.87 26.29
C GLU A 283 -18.12 -4.52 25.97
N ILE A 284 -16.79 -4.54 25.76
CA ILE A 284 -16.05 -3.33 25.39
C ILE A 284 -16.49 -2.80 24.03
N LEU A 285 -16.71 -3.68 23.03
CA LEU A 285 -17.19 -3.28 21.71
C LEU A 285 -18.54 -2.55 21.81
N ILE A 286 -19.49 -3.11 22.57
CA ILE A 286 -20.81 -2.50 22.81
C ILE A 286 -20.64 -1.13 23.49
N ALA A 287 -19.82 -1.04 24.53
CA ALA A 287 -19.56 0.22 25.23
C ALA A 287 -18.99 1.30 24.28
N MET A 288 -18.16 0.92 23.31
CA MET A 288 -17.62 1.85 22.31
C MET A 288 -18.66 2.41 21.35
N ALA A 289 -19.88 1.86 21.27
CA ALA A 289 -20.94 2.45 20.47
C ALA A 289 -21.36 3.84 20.96
N GLN A 290 -21.07 4.18 22.22
CA GLN A 290 -21.34 5.49 22.80
C GLN A 290 -20.35 6.56 22.32
N GLU A 291 -19.21 6.16 21.75
CA GLU A 291 -18.19 7.08 21.21
C GLU A 291 -18.55 7.51 19.78
N PRO A 292 -18.82 8.80 19.50
CA PRO A 292 -19.29 9.25 18.17
C PRO A 292 -18.37 8.84 17.02
N VAL A 293 -17.06 8.87 17.25
CA VAL A 293 -16.03 8.55 16.23
C VAL A 293 -15.96 7.05 15.92
N ALA A 294 -16.33 6.19 16.88
CA ALA A 294 -16.28 4.73 16.71
C ALA A 294 -17.64 4.15 16.33
N ARG A 295 -18.76 4.82 16.66
CA ARG A 295 -20.12 4.29 16.58
C ARG A 295 -20.48 3.62 15.26
N LEU A 296 -20.27 4.28 14.12
CA LEU A 296 -20.62 3.69 12.81
C LEU A 296 -19.90 2.38 12.54
N ARG A 297 -18.65 2.27 12.98
CA ARG A 297 -17.86 1.05 12.81
C ARG A 297 -18.30 -0.04 13.79
N VAL A 298 -18.56 0.33 15.03
CA VAL A 298 -19.08 -0.60 16.04
C VAL A 298 -20.41 -1.20 15.58
N LEU A 299 -21.31 -0.39 15.02
CA LEU A 299 -22.57 -0.87 14.46
C LEU A 299 -22.37 -1.85 13.30
N ALA A 300 -21.39 -1.60 12.42
CA ALA A 300 -21.05 -2.54 11.35
C ALA A 300 -20.57 -3.88 11.91
N TYR A 301 -19.68 -3.87 12.90
CA TYR A 301 -19.23 -5.11 13.56
C TYR A 301 -20.34 -5.81 14.33
N ALA A 302 -21.19 -5.07 15.03
CA ALA A 302 -22.31 -5.64 15.75
C ALA A 302 -23.32 -6.30 14.81
N ALA A 303 -23.54 -5.73 13.62
CA ALA A 303 -24.36 -6.36 12.59
C ALA A 303 -23.71 -7.64 12.05
N GLU A 304 -22.40 -7.63 11.75
CA GLU A 304 -21.65 -8.84 11.33
C GLU A 304 -21.71 -9.95 12.39
N LEU A 305 -21.67 -9.58 13.67
CA LEU A 305 -21.65 -10.51 14.82
C LEU A 305 -23.05 -10.91 15.31
N GLY A 306 -24.12 -10.31 14.79
CA GLY A 306 -25.49 -10.58 15.23
C GLY A 306 -25.85 -10.05 16.62
N ILE A 307 -25.13 -9.02 17.10
CA ILE A 307 -25.29 -8.40 18.43
C ILE A 307 -25.77 -6.94 18.35
N ALA A 308 -26.25 -6.50 17.18
CA ALA A 308 -26.67 -5.12 16.94
C ALA A 308 -27.85 -4.66 17.83
N ASN A 309 -28.63 -5.61 18.35
CA ASN A 309 -29.72 -5.39 19.30
C ASN A 309 -29.24 -5.11 20.74
N GLU A 310 -27.94 -5.25 21.02
CA GLU A 310 -27.34 -5.02 22.34
C GLU A 310 -26.73 -3.61 22.50
N ILE A 311 -26.85 -2.75 21.48
CA ILE A 311 -26.31 -1.37 21.40
C ILE A 311 -27.42 -0.32 21.51
#